data_AF-A0A382U946-F1
#
_entry.id   AF-A0A382U946-F1
#
_cell.length_a   1.000
_cell.length_b   1.000
_cell.length_c   1.000
_cell.angle_alpha   90.00
_cell.angle_beta   90.00
_cell.angle_gamma   90.00
#
_symmetry.space_group_name_H-M   'P 1'
#
loop_
_entity.id
_entity.type
_entity.pdbx_description
1 polymer ?
#
loop_
_entity_poly.entity_id
_entity_poly.type
_entity_poly.pdbx_seq_one_letter_code
_entity_poly.pdbx_strand_id
1 'polypeptide(L)'
;HGPSLYLASRIMWNPSLNVDALLDDYFTKFYGSAAEPMRSHFDRLERAFREADYHTGNVFDIPHILTPRVMLEMESSLQTAEQAVPDESIFARRVHMTRVGFDFGVEHLKMMSAVNTLDFSNAREHRDKILDQIVPEAFEHDPVLLSRRYGSAFIMRFWNTTVQSGYERITNGNEVVARLPDEWLFMLDPFDGGEALGLWKPGIGTGSWRPLKTWSRSWSNQGLRYYKAPAWYRTTAKVDNRFRGRSIRLWLGGVDESAKAWINGRELKLVESGLAPIGRPWEFDATEAIRFGQP
;
A
#
# COMPACT_ATOMS: atom_id res chain seq x y z
N HIS A 1 -5.07 3.60 -17.61
CA HIS A 1 -4.49 2.93 -18.80
C HIS A 1 -5.14 3.40 -20.12
N GLY A 2 -5.46 4.70 -20.28
CA GLY A 2 -6.10 5.22 -21.51
C GLY A 2 -5.29 4.99 -22.79
N PRO A 3 -4.08 5.59 -22.92
CA PRO A 3 -3.28 5.51 -24.15
C PRO A 3 -2.78 4.09 -24.44
N SER A 4 -2.45 3.31 -23.40
CA SER A 4 -1.90 1.96 -23.54
C SER A 4 -2.92 0.97 -24.13
N LEU A 5 -4.20 1.05 -23.73
CA LEU A 5 -5.27 0.21 -24.30
C LEU A 5 -5.60 0.59 -25.74
N TYR A 6 -5.61 1.91 -26.05
CA TYR A 6 -5.77 2.37 -27.42
C TYR A 6 -4.63 1.82 -28.29
N LEU A 7 -3.38 1.98 -27.86
CA LEU A 7 -2.21 1.51 -28.59
C LEU A 7 -2.28 -0.01 -28.81
N ALA A 8 -2.54 -0.78 -27.75
CA ALA A 8 -2.72 -2.23 -27.83
C ALA A 8 -3.78 -2.62 -28.88
N SER A 9 -4.94 -1.96 -28.89
CA SER A 9 -6.02 -2.25 -29.83
C SER A 9 -5.61 -2.06 -31.30
N ARG A 10 -4.71 -1.10 -31.58
CA ARG A 10 -4.22 -0.80 -32.92
C ARG A 10 -3.10 -1.74 -33.35
N ILE A 11 -2.10 -1.97 -32.48
CA ILE A 11 -0.92 -2.78 -32.82
C ILE A 11 -1.19 -4.29 -32.80
N MET A 12 -2.20 -4.75 -32.07
CA MET A 12 -2.61 -6.17 -32.08
C MET A 12 -3.04 -6.62 -33.48
N TRP A 13 -3.59 -5.72 -34.30
CA TRP A 13 -3.96 -6.02 -35.68
C TRP A 13 -2.83 -5.75 -36.68
N ASN A 14 -1.95 -4.80 -36.39
CA ASN A 14 -0.79 -4.49 -37.21
C ASN A 14 0.39 -3.99 -36.36
N PRO A 15 1.41 -4.82 -36.09
CA PRO A 15 2.56 -4.43 -35.27
C PRO A 15 3.54 -3.48 -35.98
N SER A 16 3.37 -3.23 -37.29
CA SER A 16 4.24 -2.33 -38.07
C SER A 16 3.78 -0.87 -38.03
N LEU A 17 2.72 -0.54 -37.28
CA LEU A 17 2.24 0.83 -37.15
C LEU A 17 3.24 1.70 -36.38
N ASN A 18 3.36 2.97 -36.79
CA ASN A 18 4.17 3.95 -36.08
C ASN A 18 3.49 4.34 -34.75
N VAL A 19 4.11 3.95 -33.63
CA VAL A 19 3.59 4.15 -32.28
C VAL A 19 3.44 5.63 -31.94
N ASP A 20 4.44 6.47 -32.27
CA ASP A 20 4.40 7.89 -31.96
C ASP A 20 3.25 8.58 -32.70
N ALA A 21 3.09 8.28 -34.00
CA ALA A 21 1.98 8.82 -34.79
C ALA A 21 0.60 8.38 -34.26
N LEU A 22 0.48 7.16 -33.72
CA LEU A 22 -0.75 6.69 -33.10
C LEU A 22 -1.05 7.42 -31.78
N LEU A 23 -0.03 7.63 -30.95
CA LEU A 23 -0.18 8.35 -29.68
C LEU A 23 -0.54 9.81 -29.93
N ASP A 24 0.10 10.46 -30.91
CA ASP A 24 -0.23 11.84 -31.28
C ASP A 24 -1.69 11.92 -31.78
N ASP A 25 -2.12 10.99 -32.65
CA ASP A 25 -3.52 10.90 -33.08
C ASP A 25 -4.50 10.74 -31.90
N TYR A 26 -4.15 9.88 -30.94
CA TYR A 26 -4.94 9.66 -29.73
C TYR A 26 -5.04 10.93 -28.89
N PHE A 27 -3.92 11.56 -28.54
CA PHE A 27 -3.93 12.73 -27.67
C PHE A 27 -4.64 13.91 -28.32
N THR A 28 -4.41 14.17 -29.61
CA THR A 28 -5.09 15.24 -30.35
C THR A 28 -6.60 15.01 -30.41
N LYS A 29 -7.06 13.82 -30.81
CA LYS A 29 -8.50 13.54 -30.96
C LYS A 29 -9.23 13.36 -29.64
N PHE A 30 -8.55 12.81 -28.64
CA PHE A 30 -9.16 12.52 -27.35
C PHE A 30 -9.17 13.75 -26.45
N TYR A 31 -8.12 14.58 -26.44
CA TYR A 31 -7.98 15.71 -25.49
C TYR A 31 -8.01 17.10 -26.12
N GLY A 32 -7.98 17.25 -27.45
CA GLY A 32 -8.12 18.55 -28.11
C GLY A 32 -7.01 19.52 -27.71
N SER A 33 -7.36 20.71 -27.22
CA SER A 33 -6.39 21.70 -26.72
C SER A 33 -5.57 21.23 -25.51
N ALA A 34 -6.01 20.19 -24.80
CA ALA A 34 -5.26 19.56 -23.72
C ALA A 34 -4.34 18.42 -24.19
N ALA A 35 -4.16 18.20 -25.50
CA ALA A 35 -3.36 17.08 -26.01
C ALA A 35 -1.93 17.04 -25.44
N GLU A 36 -1.18 18.14 -25.52
CA GLU A 36 0.19 18.22 -25.00
C GLU A 36 0.28 18.03 -23.48
N PRO A 37 -0.48 18.77 -22.63
CA PRO A 37 -0.40 18.57 -21.18
C PRO A 37 -0.86 17.17 -20.75
N MET A 38 -1.85 16.57 -21.43
CA MET A 38 -2.25 15.18 -21.13
C MET A 38 -1.20 14.17 -21.58
N ARG A 39 -0.54 14.36 -22.73
CA ARG A 39 0.61 13.53 -23.13
C ARG A 39 1.72 13.60 -22.09
N SER A 40 2.04 14.80 -21.61
CA SER A 40 3.00 15.02 -20.51
C SER A 40 2.61 14.29 -19.23
N HIS A 41 1.32 14.31 -18.85
CA HIS A 41 0.81 13.58 -17.68
C HIS A 41 1.04 12.06 -17.80
N PHE A 42 0.63 11.45 -18.91
CA PHE A 42 0.78 10.01 -19.11
C PHE A 42 2.25 9.61 -19.31
N ASP A 43 3.05 10.40 -20.02
CA ASP A 43 4.48 10.13 -20.19
C ASP A 43 5.21 10.11 -18.83
N ARG A 44 4.84 11.01 -17.90
CA ARG A 44 5.38 11.01 -16.54
C ARG A 44 5.01 9.76 -15.76
N LEU A 45 3.74 9.34 -15.85
CA LEU A 45 3.25 8.12 -15.21
C LEU A 45 3.96 6.87 -15.76
N GLU A 46 3.98 6.70 -17.09
CA GLU A 46 4.61 5.58 -17.77
C GLU A 46 6.13 5.55 -17.50
N ARG A 47 6.78 6.71 -17.50
CA ARG A 47 8.19 6.84 -17.13
C ARG A 47 8.44 6.37 -15.70
N ALA A 48 7.62 6.79 -14.74
CA ALA A 48 7.76 6.37 -13.35
C ALA A 48 7.65 4.84 -13.19
N PHE A 49 6.70 4.21 -13.87
CA PHE A 49 6.55 2.75 -13.85
C PHE A 49 7.66 2.02 -14.60
N ARG A 50 8.15 2.57 -15.72
CA ARG A 50 9.21 1.96 -16.54
C ARG A 50 10.58 2.01 -15.86
N GLU A 51 10.88 3.10 -15.16
CA GLU A 51 12.20 3.34 -14.55
C GLU A 51 12.28 2.84 -13.10
N ALA A 52 11.16 2.50 -12.48
CA ALA A 52 11.14 1.96 -11.13
C ALA A 52 11.76 0.56 -11.06
N ASP A 53 12.78 0.39 -10.22
CA ASP A 53 13.31 -0.92 -9.82
C ASP A 53 12.45 -1.56 -8.71
N TYR A 54 11.14 -1.58 -8.94
CA TYR A 54 10.12 -2.04 -8.00
C TYR A 54 9.13 -2.94 -8.71
N HIS A 55 8.57 -3.93 -8.00
CA HIS A 55 7.61 -4.83 -8.63
C HIS A 55 6.25 -4.15 -8.78
N THR A 56 5.85 -3.86 -10.02
CA THR A 56 4.56 -3.23 -10.34
C THR A 56 3.33 -4.06 -9.92
N GLY A 57 3.49 -5.36 -9.68
CA GLY A 57 2.45 -6.24 -9.14
C GLY A 57 2.32 -6.22 -7.62
N ASN A 58 3.21 -5.52 -6.91
CA ASN A 58 3.20 -5.40 -5.47
C ASN A 58 2.59 -4.05 -5.04
N VAL A 59 1.40 -4.10 -4.42
CA VAL A 59 0.69 -2.90 -3.98
C VAL A 59 1.48 -2.04 -2.98
N PHE A 60 2.32 -2.67 -2.15
CA PHE A 60 3.11 -1.97 -1.13
C PHE A 60 4.25 -1.15 -1.73
N ASP A 61 4.58 -1.38 -3.00
CA ASP A 61 5.69 -0.69 -3.68
C ASP A 61 5.24 0.58 -4.42
N ILE A 62 3.93 0.81 -4.54
CA ILE A 62 3.36 1.98 -5.23
C ILE A 62 3.92 3.32 -4.73
N PRO A 63 4.12 3.58 -3.42
CA PRO A 63 4.71 4.84 -2.96
C PRO A 63 6.16 5.07 -3.42
N HIS A 64 6.88 4.01 -3.77
CA HIS A 64 8.25 4.10 -4.30
C HIS A 64 8.28 4.36 -5.81
N ILE A 65 7.18 4.09 -6.51
CA ILE A 65 6.99 4.37 -7.94
C ILE A 65 6.36 5.76 -8.11
N LEU A 66 5.23 5.99 -7.46
CA LEU A 66 4.48 7.25 -7.43
C LEU A 66 4.96 8.13 -6.27
N THR A 67 6.23 8.51 -6.34
CA THR A 67 6.87 9.37 -5.32
C THR A 67 6.19 10.74 -5.22
N PRO A 68 6.37 11.50 -4.12
CA PRO A 68 5.83 12.85 -4.00
C PRO A 68 6.21 13.77 -5.17
N ARG A 69 7.42 13.62 -5.69
CA ARG A 69 7.89 14.37 -6.86
C ARG A 69 7.10 13.98 -8.12
N VAL A 70 6.93 12.69 -8.39
CA VAL A 70 6.18 12.20 -9.55
C VAL A 70 4.73 12.68 -9.49
N MET A 71 4.10 12.58 -8.31
CA MET A 71 2.72 13.03 -8.11
C MET A 71 2.57 14.53 -8.34
N LEU A 72 3.50 15.35 -7.83
CA LEU A 72 3.51 16.80 -8.06
C LEU A 72 3.68 17.15 -9.55
N GLU A 73 4.60 16.48 -10.24
CA GLU A 73 4.81 16.69 -11.68
C GLU A 73 3.57 16.29 -12.50
N MET A 74 2.91 15.19 -12.14
CA MET A 74 1.66 14.74 -12.77
C MET A 74 0.51 15.71 -12.48
N GLU A 75 0.39 16.22 -11.26
CA GLU A 75 -0.62 17.21 -10.88
C GLU A 75 -0.48 18.49 -11.70
N SER A 76 0.75 19.00 -11.84
CA SER A 76 1.02 20.20 -12.63
C SER A 76 0.59 20.03 -14.08
N SER A 77 0.95 18.92 -14.74
CA SER A 77 0.52 18.67 -16.11
C SER A 77 -1.00 18.54 -16.26
N LEU A 78 -1.67 17.97 -15.25
CA LEU A 78 -3.12 17.80 -15.26
C LEU A 78 -3.85 19.14 -15.04
N GLN A 79 -3.35 20.00 -14.15
CA GLN A 79 -3.88 21.35 -13.95
C GLN A 79 -3.76 22.19 -15.23
N THR A 80 -2.65 22.08 -15.96
CA THR A 80 -2.50 22.74 -17.27
C THR A 80 -3.52 22.20 -18.28
N ALA A 81 -3.79 20.89 -18.31
CA ALA A 81 -4.80 20.32 -19.18
C ALA A 81 -6.21 20.82 -18.85
N GLU A 82 -6.56 20.92 -17.56
CA GLU A 82 -7.85 21.44 -17.08
C GLU A 82 -8.07 22.89 -17.51
N GLN A 83 -7.03 23.72 -17.46
CA GLN A 83 -7.10 25.13 -17.88
C GLN A 83 -7.17 25.32 -19.40
N ALA A 84 -6.70 24.33 -20.18
CA ALA A 84 -6.61 24.43 -21.64
C ALA A 84 -7.92 24.11 -22.37
N VAL A 85 -8.87 23.47 -21.70
CA VAL A 85 -10.14 23.02 -22.30
C VAL A 85 -11.29 23.92 -21.87
N PRO A 86 -12.25 24.24 -22.77
CA PRO A 86 -13.45 24.95 -22.36
C PRO A 86 -14.27 24.12 -21.37
N ASP A 87 -14.82 24.79 -20.35
CA ASP A 87 -15.77 24.18 -19.42
C ASP A 87 -16.91 23.49 -20.16
N GLU A 88 -17.48 22.43 -19.58
CA GLU A 88 -18.58 21.62 -20.13
C GLU A 88 -18.28 20.88 -21.46
N SER A 89 -17.12 21.12 -22.08
CA SER A 89 -16.74 20.45 -23.33
C SER A 89 -16.51 18.95 -23.13
N ILE A 90 -16.62 18.17 -24.22
CA ILE A 90 -16.26 16.75 -24.18
C ILE A 90 -14.79 16.54 -23.76
N PHE A 91 -13.90 17.50 -24.07
CA PHE A 91 -12.51 17.46 -23.66
C PHE A 91 -12.34 17.68 -22.16
N ALA A 92 -13.08 18.64 -21.57
CA ALA A 92 -13.14 18.82 -20.12
C ALA A 92 -13.60 17.55 -19.40
N ARG A 93 -14.65 16.88 -19.90
CA ARG A 93 -15.09 15.58 -19.36
C ARG A 93 -14.00 14.51 -19.41
N ARG A 94 -13.22 14.45 -20.50
CA ARG A 94 -12.12 13.47 -20.68
C ARG A 94 -10.87 13.80 -19.87
N VAL A 95 -10.58 15.08 -19.61
CA VAL A 95 -9.52 15.48 -18.68
C VAL A 95 -9.94 15.14 -17.25
N HIS A 96 -11.17 15.46 -16.87
CA HIS A 96 -11.74 15.13 -15.56
C HIS A 96 -11.74 13.63 -15.28
N MET A 97 -11.97 12.79 -16.28
CA MET A 97 -11.77 11.35 -16.19
C MET A 97 -10.38 10.94 -15.66
N THR A 98 -9.33 11.67 -16.03
CA THR A 98 -7.97 11.42 -15.54
C THR A 98 -7.77 12.01 -14.15
N ARG A 99 -8.42 13.14 -13.84
CA ARG A 99 -8.46 13.73 -12.49
C ARG A 99 -9.00 12.77 -11.44
N VAL A 100 -10.13 12.13 -11.70
CA VAL A 100 -10.71 11.15 -10.76
C VAL A 100 -9.72 10.01 -10.46
N GLY A 101 -9.03 9.51 -11.49
CA GLY A 101 -7.98 8.49 -11.32
C GLY A 101 -6.74 8.99 -10.57
N PHE A 102 -6.34 10.24 -10.79
CA PHE A 102 -5.25 10.88 -10.07
C PHE A 102 -5.60 11.07 -8.58
N ASP A 103 -6.79 11.57 -8.29
CA ASP A 103 -7.27 11.83 -6.93
C ASP A 103 -7.41 10.52 -6.14
N PHE A 104 -7.86 9.43 -6.79
CA PHE A 104 -7.79 8.09 -6.20
C PHE A 104 -6.36 7.75 -5.76
N GLY A 105 -5.38 7.96 -6.64
CA GLY A 105 -3.97 7.70 -6.34
C GLY A 105 -3.44 8.55 -5.18
N VAL A 106 -3.80 9.83 -5.13
CA VAL A 106 -3.44 10.74 -4.03
C VAL A 106 -3.99 10.25 -2.69
N GLU A 107 -5.29 9.97 -2.62
CA GLU A 107 -5.93 9.52 -1.38
C GLU A 107 -5.42 8.12 -0.97
N HIS A 108 -5.13 7.24 -1.94
CA HIS A 108 -4.56 5.93 -1.66
C HIS A 108 -3.15 6.04 -1.05
N LEU A 109 -2.28 6.88 -1.61
CA LEU A 109 -0.93 7.12 -1.07
C LEU A 109 -0.98 7.72 0.35
N LYS A 110 -1.90 8.67 0.60
CA LYS A 110 -2.11 9.23 1.95
C LYS A 110 -2.61 8.17 2.93
N MET A 111 -3.56 7.33 2.53
CA MET A 111 -4.02 6.20 3.34
C MET A 111 -2.86 5.26 3.68
N MET A 112 -2.04 4.87 2.71
CA MET A 112 -0.88 4.00 2.94
C MET A 112 0.12 4.62 3.92
N SER A 113 0.41 5.92 3.77
CA SER A 113 1.28 6.64 4.71
C SER A 113 0.71 6.62 6.13
N ALA A 114 -0.60 6.89 6.28
CA ALA A 114 -1.26 6.91 7.57
C ALA A 114 -1.29 5.52 8.24
N VAL A 115 -1.52 4.44 7.48
CA VAL A 115 -1.41 3.05 7.97
C VAL A 115 0.01 2.79 8.50
N ASN A 116 1.04 3.17 7.74
CA ASN A 116 2.44 2.96 8.14
C ASN A 116 2.83 3.73 9.41
N THR A 117 2.20 4.88 9.68
CA THR A 117 2.43 5.67 10.90
C THR A 117 1.48 5.33 12.04
N LEU A 118 0.62 4.31 11.88
CA LEU A 118 -0.44 3.90 12.81
C LEU A 118 -1.46 5.00 13.11
N ASP A 119 -1.66 5.92 12.16
CA ASP A 119 -2.67 6.96 12.22
C ASP A 119 -3.95 6.47 11.55
N PHE A 120 -4.64 5.54 12.22
CA PHE A 120 -5.81 4.89 11.64
C PHE A 120 -7.04 5.79 11.55
N SER A 121 -7.07 6.91 12.28
CA SER A 121 -8.10 7.94 12.09
C SER A 121 -7.96 8.57 10.72
N ASN A 122 -6.78 9.06 10.37
CA ASN A 122 -6.51 9.63 9.03
C ASN A 122 -6.60 8.55 7.93
N ALA A 123 -6.09 7.33 8.19
CA ALA A 123 -6.20 6.25 7.22
C ALA A 123 -7.67 5.93 6.88
N ARG A 124 -8.55 5.96 7.88
CA ARG A 124 -9.99 5.75 7.69
C ARG A 124 -10.62 6.86 6.85
N GLU A 125 -10.31 8.12 7.14
CA GLU A 125 -10.83 9.27 6.38
C GLU A 125 -10.47 9.16 4.89
N HIS A 126 -9.22 8.84 4.56
CA HIS A 126 -8.79 8.66 3.18
C HIS A 126 -9.45 7.46 2.51
N ARG A 127 -9.58 6.33 3.22
CA ARG A 127 -10.30 5.14 2.72
C ARG A 127 -11.75 5.47 2.40
N ASP A 128 -12.45 6.13 3.32
CA ASP A 128 -13.88 6.44 3.18
C ASP A 128 -14.09 7.47 2.07
N LYS A 129 -13.21 8.47 1.93
CA LYS A 129 -13.22 9.39 0.77
C LYS A 129 -13.07 8.64 -0.57
N ILE A 130 -12.19 7.65 -0.63
CA ILE A 130 -12.05 6.82 -1.84
C ILE A 130 -13.35 6.05 -2.12
N LEU A 131 -13.88 5.35 -1.12
CA LEU A 131 -15.02 4.44 -1.31
C LEU A 131 -16.36 5.15 -1.48
N ASP A 132 -16.56 6.28 -0.81
CA ASP A 132 -17.85 6.96 -0.71
C ASP A 132 -17.96 8.17 -1.64
N GLN A 133 -16.84 8.68 -2.19
CA GLN A 133 -16.85 9.85 -3.09
C GLN A 133 -16.22 9.51 -4.45
N ILE A 134 -14.93 9.14 -4.47
CA ILE A 134 -14.16 8.99 -5.72
C ILE A 134 -14.63 7.77 -6.53
N VAL A 135 -14.87 6.62 -5.89
CA VAL A 135 -15.33 5.42 -6.59
C VAL A 135 -16.73 5.62 -7.19
N PRO A 136 -17.73 6.16 -6.47
CA PRO A 136 -19.02 6.51 -7.06
C PRO A 136 -18.90 7.45 -8.26
N GLU A 137 -18.13 8.54 -8.14
CA GLU A 137 -17.88 9.48 -9.24
C GLU A 137 -17.28 8.78 -10.47
N ALA A 138 -16.27 7.93 -10.27
CA ALA A 138 -15.67 7.12 -11.34
C ALA A 138 -16.68 6.19 -12.06
N PHE A 139 -17.74 5.77 -11.37
CA PHE A 139 -18.79 4.92 -11.93
C PHE A 139 -19.84 5.69 -12.73
N GLU A 140 -19.97 6.99 -12.54
CA GLU A 140 -20.93 7.85 -13.24
C GLU A 140 -20.44 8.32 -14.61
N HIS A 141 -19.14 8.21 -14.89
CA HIS A 141 -18.60 8.51 -16.23
C HIS A 141 -19.16 7.58 -17.32
N ASP A 142 -19.31 8.13 -18.53
CA ASP A 142 -19.67 7.39 -19.75
C ASP A 142 -18.59 7.58 -20.84
N PRO A 143 -17.83 6.53 -21.23
CA PRO A 143 -17.86 5.19 -20.66
C PRO A 143 -17.27 5.13 -19.24
N VAL A 144 -17.72 4.15 -18.46
CA VAL A 144 -17.31 3.94 -17.07
C VAL A 144 -15.79 3.83 -16.94
N LEU A 145 -15.20 4.62 -16.03
CA LEU A 145 -13.75 4.69 -15.84
C LEU A 145 -13.15 3.51 -15.12
N LEU A 146 -13.78 3.16 -14.00
CA LEU A 146 -13.36 2.05 -13.17
C LEU A 146 -14.38 0.94 -13.33
N SER A 147 -13.91 -0.27 -13.63
CA SER A 147 -14.79 -1.42 -13.63
C SER A 147 -15.57 -1.46 -12.30
N ARG A 148 -16.90 -1.48 -12.36
CA ARG A 148 -17.76 -1.59 -11.17
C ARG A 148 -17.41 -2.79 -10.29
N ARG A 149 -16.83 -3.83 -10.90
CA ARG A 149 -16.32 -5.02 -10.20
C ARG A 149 -14.99 -4.80 -9.49
N TYR A 150 -14.11 -3.97 -10.04
CA TYR A 150 -12.73 -3.85 -9.57
C TYR A 150 -12.40 -2.50 -8.89
N GLY A 151 -13.22 -1.46 -9.11
CA GLY A 151 -12.96 -0.08 -8.66
C GLY A 151 -12.81 0.05 -7.15
N SER A 152 -13.66 -0.62 -6.37
CA SER A 152 -13.54 -0.71 -4.92
C SER A 152 -12.79 -1.96 -4.44
N ALA A 153 -12.75 -3.03 -5.24
CA ALA A 153 -12.26 -4.35 -4.82
C ALA A 153 -10.83 -4.31 -4.32
N PHE A 154 -9.99 -3.43 -4.88
CA PHE A 154 -8.60 -3.32 -4.46
C PHE A 154 -8.46 -2.73 -3.05
N ILE A 155 -9.17 -1.63 -2.76
CA ILE A 155 -9.23 -1.04 -1.42
C ILE A 155 -9.84 -2.03 -0.43
N MET A 156 -10.92 -2.70 -0.83
CA MET A 156 -11.58 -3.71 0.00
C MET A 156 -10.68 -4.90 0.34
N ARG A 157 -9.87 -5.35 -0.63
CA ARG A 157 -9.02 -6.53 -0.49
C ARG A 157 -7.80 -6.28 0.40
N PHE A 158 -7.08 -5.19 0.18
CA PHE A 158 -5.77 -4.96 0.80
C PHE A 158 -5.81 -4.03 2.01
N TRP A 159 -6.80 -3.14 2.11
CA TRP A 159 -6.74 -2.03 3.06
C TRP A 159 -7.92 -1.99 4.02
N ASN A 160 -9.13 -2.31 3.56
CA ASN A 160 -10.35 -2.07 4.32
C ASN A 160 -10.34 -2.69 5.73
N THR A 161 -10.05 -3.99 5.84
CA THR A 161 -10.02 -4.69 7.14
C THR A 161 -8.90 -4.17 8.03
N THR A 162 -7.71 -3.92 7.48
CA THR A 162 -6.58 -3.38 8.25
C THR A 162 -6.87 -2.00 8.81
N VAL A 163 -7.42 -1.10 7.98
CA VAL A 163 -7.79 0.26 8.39
C VAL A 163 -8.90 0.22 9.44
N GLN A 164 -9.93 -0.59 9.22
CA GLN A 164 -11.05 -0.72 10.15
C GLN A 164 -10.61 -1.27 11.52
N SER A 165 -9.90 -2.40 11.51
CA SER A 165 -9.40 -3.03 12.74
C SER A 165 -8.43 -2.10 13.47
N GLY A 166 -7.48 -1.48 12.75
CA GLY A 166 -6.54 -0.53 13.34
C GLY A 166 -7.25 0.66 14.02
N TYR A 167 -8.29 1.21 13.39
CA TYR A 167 -9.09 2.30 13.95
C TYR A 167 -9.79 1.88 15.26
N GLU A 168 -10.40 0.68 15.30
CA GLU A 168 -11.05 0.14 16.50
C GLU A 168 -10.06 -0.07 17.67
N ARG A 169 -8.79 -0.37 17.37
CA ARG A 169 -7.73 -0.58 18.37
C ARG A 169 -7.15 0.72 18.93
N ILE A 170 -7.46 1.86 18.34
CA ILE A 170 -7.03 3.19 18.85
C ILE A 170 -8.21 4.07 19.31
N THR A 171 -9.42 3.51 19.35
CA THR A 171 -10.64 4.20 19.77
C THR A 171 -11.38 3.42 20.86
N ASN A 172 -12.54 3.93 21.31
CA ASN A 172 -13.37 3.27 22.33
C ASN A 172 -12.63 2.97 23.65
N GLY A 173 -11.74 3.88 24.08
CA GLY A 173 -10.94 3.72 25.29
C GLY A 173 -9.66 2.91 25.13
N ASN A 174 -9.38 2.40 23.93
CA ASN A 174 -8.09 1.82 23.57
C ASN A 174 -7.09 2.91 23.18
N GLU A 175 -5.80 2.63 23.36
CA GLU A 175 -4.72 3.52 22.94
C GLU A 175 -3.48 2.71 22.52
N VAL A 176 -2.61 3.33 21.73
CA VAL A 176 -1.33 2.72 21.34
C VAL A 176 -0.40 2.65 22.56
N VAL A 177 -0.08 1.43 22.98
CA VAL A 177 0.80 1.16 24.12
C VAL A 177 2.28 1.36 23.76
N ALA A 178 2.68 0.85 22.60
CA ALA A 178 4.02 1.00 22.04
C ALA A 178 3.96 0.82 20.52
N ARG A 179 4.80 1.55 19.79
CA ARG A 179 5.00 1.34 18.34
C ARG A 179 6.24 0.48 18.15
N LEU A 180 6.12 -0.60 17.36
CA LEU A 180 7.27 -1.40 16.97
C LEU A 180 8.05 -0.66 15.87
N PRO A 181 9.39 -0.66 15.89
CA PRO A 181 10.18 0.01 14.88
C PRO A 181 9.99 -0.65 13.51
N ASP A 182 10.33 0.06 12.44
CA ASP A 182 10.30 -0.50 11.08
C ASP A 182 11.37 -1.57 10.88
N GLU A 183 12.57 -1.36 11.43
CA GLU A 183 13.69 -2.27 11.25
C GLU A 183 13.78 -3.27 12.40
N TRP A 184 13.70 -4.56 12.07
CA TRP A 184 13.84 -5.66 13.02
C TRP A 184 15.07 -6.48 12.65
N LEU A 185 15.62 -7.19 13.64
CA LEU A 185 16.55 -8.27 13.37
C LEU A 185 15.81 -9.41 12.68
N PHE A 186 16.42 -9.99 11.66
CA PHE A 186 15.80 -10.95 10.77
C PHE A 186 16.73 -12.13 10.49
N MET A 187 16.16 -13.33 10.47
CA MET A 187 16.85 -14.57 10.15
C MET A 187 15.99 -15.46 9.26
N LEU A 188 16.56 -15.96 8.17
CA LEU A 188 15.90 -16.97 7.34
C LEU A 188 15.88 -18.32 8.06
N ASP A 189 14.78 -19.05 7.90
CA ASP A 189 14.60 -20.40 8.43
C ASP A 189 14.09 -21.35 7.34
N PRO A 190 14.94 -21.66 6.33
CA PRO A 190 14.52 -22.42 5.15
C PRO A 190 14.10 -23.87 5.45
N PHE A 191 14.41 -24.37 6.65
CA PHE A 191 14.12 -25.74 7.08
C PHE A 191 13.09 -25.82 8.21
N ASP A 192 12.47 -24.69 8.58
CA ASP A 192 11.45 -24.62 9.64
C ASP A 192 11.91 -25.22 10.98
N GLY A 193 13.17 -24.99 11.34
CA GLY A 193 13.80 -25.57 12.54
C GLY A 193 13.87 -24.60 13.72
N GLY A 194 13.53 -23.33 13.52
CA GLY A 194 13.79 -22.25 14.47
C GLY A 194 13.08 -22.38 15.81
N GLU A 195 11.87 -22.97 15.84
CA GLU A 195 11.14 -23.23 17.10
C GLU A 195 11.88 -24.25 17.97
N ALA A 196 12.35 -25.34 17.36
CA ALA A 196 13.12 -26.40 18.03
C ALA A 196 14.49 -25.88 18.51
N LEU A 197 15.13 -25.01 17.72
CA LEU A 197 16.37 -24.31 18.10
C LEU A 197 16.16 -23.25 19.18
N GLY A 198 14.90 -22.89 19.48
CA GLY A 198 14.56 -21.91 20.50
C GLY A 198 14.86 -20.47 20.10
N LEU A 199 14.75 -20.12 18.81
CA LEU A 199 14.98 -18.76 18.29
C LEU A 199 14.03 -17.70 18.87
N TRP A 200 12.98 -18.09 19.59
CA TRP A 200 12.10 -17.21 20.36
C TRP A 200 12.63 -16.86 21.77
N LYS A 201 13.64 -17.56 22.27
CA LYS A 201 14.17 -17.36 23.63
C LYS A 201 14.97 -16.05 23.74
N PRO A 202 14.74 -15.21 24.77
CA PRO A 202 15.42 -13.92 24.91
C PRO A 202 16.95 -14.01 25.02
N GLY A 203 17.46 -15.09 25.63
CA GLY A 203 18.89 -15.29 25.86
C GLY A 203 19.66 -15.81 24.64
N ILE A 204 19.00 -16.16 23.54
CA ILE A 204 19.69 -16.60 22.31
C ILE A 204 20.28 -15.39 21.60
N GLY A 205 21.58 -15.45 21.35
CA GLY A 205 22.32 -14.39 20.66
C GLY A 205 21.85 -14.19 19.22
N THR A 206 21.89 -12.94 18.75
CA THR A 206 21.41 -12.53 17.42
C THR A 206 22.54 -12.15 16.46
N GLY A 207 23.78 -12.58 16.72
CA GLY A 207 24.95 -12.14 15.95
C GLY A 207 24.91 -12.47 14.45
N SER A 208 24.17 -13.50 14.05
CA SER A 208 23.94 -13.87 12.64
C SER A 208 22.64 -13.31 12.06
N TRP A 209 21.85 -12.57 12.84
CA TRP A 209 20.61 -11.94 12.37
C TRP A 209 20.97 -10.62 11.71
N ARG A 210 20.31 -10.32 10.59
CA ARG A 210 20.53 -9.09 9.83
C ARG A 210 19.37 -8.12 10.00
N PRO A 211 19.56 -6.80 9.89
CA PRO A 211 18.43 -5.88 9.87
C PRO A 211 17.54 -6.10 8.63
N LEU A 212 16.23 -5.93 8.79
CA LEU A 212 15.25 -5.92 7.70
C LEU A 212 14.11 -4.94 8.04
N LYS A 213 13.68 -4.14 7.05
CA LYS A 213 12.48 -3.30 7.17
C LYS A 213 11.22 -4.16 7.08
N THR A 214 10.20 -3.81 7.85
CA THR A 214 8.98 -4.62 8.05
C THR A 214 7.75 -4.00 7.41
N TRP A 215 7.69 -2.66 7.30
CA TRP A 215 6.56 -1.98 6.67
C TRP A 215 6.98 -0.94 5.63
N SER A 216 8.17 -0.34 5.71
CA SER A 216 8.59 0.65 4.70
C SER A 216 9.09 0.02 3.40
N ARG A 217 9.52 -1.25 3.43
CA ARG A 217 9.99 -2.00 2.25
C ARG A 217 9.51 -3.44 2.30
N SER A 218 9.10 -3.96 1.15
CA SER A 218 8.74 -5.37 0.98
C SER A 218 9.96 -6.29 0.99
N TRP A 219 9.74 -7.60 1.15
CA TRP A 219 10.78 -8.63 0.96
C TRP A 219 11.41 -8.59 -0.42
N SER A 220 10.59 -8.41 -1.46
CA SER A 220 11.05 -8.35 -2.85
C SER A 220 12.13 -7.29 -3.05
N ASN A 221 11.99 -6.13 -2.40
CA ASN A 221 12.93 -5.02 -2.51
C ASN A 221 14.10 -5.12 -1.53
N GLN A 222 14.17 -6.19 -0.75
CA GLN A 222 15.24 -6.46 0.21
C GLN A 222 15.99 -7.76 -0.12
N GLY A 223 15.95 -8.18 -1.39
CA GLY A 223 16.67 -9.35 -1.90
C GLY A 223 16.03 -10.70 -1.55
N LEU A 224 14.76 -10.70 -1.12
CA LEU A 224 14.04 -11.91 -0.69
C LEU A 224 12.88 -12.28 -1.63
N ARG A 225 12.87 -11.76 -2.86
CA ARG A 225 11.80 -11.96 -3.85
C ARG A 225 11.40 -13.42 -4.06
N TYR A 226 12.39 -14.31 -4.11
CA TYR A 226 12.20 -15.75 -4.38
C TYR A 226 12.28 -16.62 -3.12
N TYR A 227 12.42 -16.01 -1.95
CA TYR A 227 12.40 -16.74 -0.70
C TYR A 227 10.96 -17.09 -0.33
N LYS A 228 10.68 -18.38 -0.15
CA LYS A 228 9.35 -18.96 0.10
C LYS A 228 9.43 -20.01 1.22
N ALA A 229 9.84 -19.56 2.40
CA ALA A 229 9.97 -20.37 3.60
C ALA A 229 9.79 -19.51 4.85
N PRO A 230 9.65 -20.12 6.05
CA PRO A 230 9.57 -19.40 7.31
C PRO A 230 10.76 -18.47 7.54
N ALA A 231 10.55 -17.43 8.33
CA ALA A 231 11.61 -16.54 8.77
C ALA A 231 11.30 -15.98 10.15
N TRP A 232 12.35 -15.61 10.87
CA TRP A 232 12.26 -15.06 12.21
C TRP A 232 12.52 -13.56 12.20
N TYR A 233 11.77 -12.87 13.04
CA TYR A 233 11.94 -11.45 13.29
C TYR A 233 12.06 -11.21 14.79
N ARG A 234 12.88 -10.24 15.17
CA ARG A 234 13.08 -9.86 16.56
C ARG A 234 13.31 -8.36 16.68
N THR A 235 12.58 -7.76 17.62
CA THR A 235 12.76 -6.36 18.02
C THR A 235 12.55 -6.23 19.52
N THR A 236 12.89 -5.07 20.07
CA THR A 236 12.55 -4.65 21.42
C THR A 236 11.63 -3.43 21.37
N ALA A 237 10.86 -3.21 22.43
CA ALA A 237 10.00 -2.05 22.56
C ALA A 237 9.70 -1.78 24.03
N LYS A 238 9.87 -0.53 24.46
CA LYS A 238 9.60 -0.14 25.83
C LYS A 238 8.11 0.06 26.05
N VAL A 239 7.55 -0.63 27.05
CA VAL A 239 6.18 -0.41 27.53
C VAL A 239 6.20 0.29 28.89
N ASP A 240 5.49 1.41 29.00
CA ASP A 240 5.45 2.23 30.20
C ASP A 240 4.69 1.55 31.35
N ASN A 241 5.14 1.76 32.60
CA ASN A 241 4.50 1.20 33.80
C ASN A 241 3.04 1.63 33.98
N ARG A 242 2.61 2.77 33.41
CA ARG A 242 1.21 3.23 33.46
C ARG A 242 0.21 2.25 32.85
N PHE A 243 0.68 1.32 32.01
CA PHE A 243 -0.16 0.32 31.36
C PHE A 243 -0.32 -0.97 32.18
N ARG A 244 0.32 -1.06 33.35
CA ARG A 244 0.23 -2.23 34.23
C ARG A 244 -1.23 -2.50 34.64
N GLY A 245 -1.63 -3.77 34.58
CA GLY A 245 -2.99 -4.21 34.91
C GLY A 245 -4.03 -4.00 33.81
N ARG A 246 -3.64 -3.43 32.65
CA ARG A 246 -4.50 -3.35 31.47
C ARG A 246 -4.32 -4.59 30.58
N SER A 247 -5.37 -4.91 29.83
CA SER A 247 -5.26 -5.87 28.72
C SER A 247 -4.39 -5.27 27.61
N ILE A 248 -3.41 -6.02 27.12
CA ILE A 248 -2.49 -5.59 26.05
C ILE A 248 -2.52 -6.63 24.93
N ARG A 249 -2.70 -6.14 23.69
CA ARG A 249 -2.66 -6.95 22.48
C ARG A 249 -1.42 -6.61 21.66
N LEU A 250 -0.80 -7.63 21.06
CA LEU A 250 0.09 -7.44 19.92
C LEU A 250 -0.77 -7.45 18.67
N TRP A 251 -0.77 -6.34 17.93
CA TRP A 251 -1.48 -6.19 16.67
C TRP A 251 -0.47 -6.02 15.54
N LEU A 252 -0.60 -6.85 14.50
CA LEU A 252 0.24 -6.80 13.30
C LEU A 252 -0.67 -6.55 12.10
N GLY A 253 -0.55 -5.38 11.47
CA GLY A 253 -1.48 -4.92 10.43
C GLY A 253 -1.50 -5.77 9.17
N GLY A 254 -0.47 -6.57 8.94
CA GLY A 254 -0.46 -7.52 7.85
C GLY A 254 0.76 -8.42 7.90
N VAL A 255 0.53 -9.72 7.91
CA VAL A 255 1.55 -10.75 7.70
C VAL A 255 1.01 -11.68 6.62
N ASP A 256 1.85 -12.01 5.64
CA ASP A 256 1.47 -12.93 4.57
C ASP A 256 1.50 -14.37 5.09
N GLU A 257 0.55 -15.18 4.64
CA GLU A 257 0.34 -16.59 5.01
C GLU A 257 0.02 -16.87 6.50
N SER A 258 1.01 -16.87 7.39
CA SER A 258 0.83 -17.29 8.79
C SER A 258 1.78 -16.57 9.75
N ALA A 259 1.39 -16.45 11.01
CA ALA A 259 2.20 -15.83 12.06
C ALA A 259 2.09 -16.56 13.40
N LYS A 260 3.23 -16.67 14.08
CA LYS A 260 3.33 -16.96 15.52
C LYS A 260 4.13 -15.84 16.17
N ALA A 261 3.84 -15.56 17.44
CA ALA A 261 4.49 -14.48 18.17
C ALA A 261 4.89 -14.92 19.57
N TRP A 262 6.04 -14.40 20.01
CA TRP A 262 6.53 -14.55 21.37
C TRP A 262 6.95 -13.19 21.91
N ILE A 263 6.71 -12.95 23.20
CA ILE A 263 7.27 -11.81 23.92
C ILE A 263 7.95 -12.35 25.17
N ASN A 264 9.19 -11.91 25.43
CA ASN A 264 9.95 -12.28 26.62
C ASN A 264 10.06 -13.79 26.87
N GLY A 265 10.10 -14.59 25.79
CA GLY A 265 10.19 -16.04 25.85
C GLY A 265 8.86 -16.76 26.11
N ARG A 266 7.73 -16.06 26.01
CA ARG A 266 6.40 -16.63 26.15
C ARG A 266 5.68 -16.58 24.81
N GLU A 267 5.18 -17.71 24.35
CA GLU A 267 4.31 -17.78 23.19
C GLU A 267 2.99 -17.08 23.48
N LEU A 268 2.54 -16.25 22.53
CA LEU A 268 1.31 -15.50 22.68
C LEU A 268 0.12 -16.30 22.14
N LYS A 269 -1.01 -16.22 22.84
CA LYS A 269 -2.25 -16.82 22.37
C LYS A 269 -2.81 -16.01 21.21
N LEU A 270 -3.12 -16.67 20.09
CA LEU A 270 -3.83 -16.06 18.98
C LEU A 270 -5.24 -15.64 19.39
N VAL A 271 -5.60 -14.39 19.09
CA VAL A 271 -6.92 -13.79 19.32
C VAL A 271 -7.67 -13.66 18.00
N GLU A 272 -6.99 -13.13 16.98
CA GLU A 272 -7.55 -12.95 15.64
C GLU A 272 -6.54 -13.43 14.60
N SER A 273 -6.98 -14.36 13.74
CA SER A 273 -6.16 -14.86 12.64
C SER A 273 -6.24 -13.90 11.45
N GLY A 274 -5.08 -13.49 10.95
CA GLY A 274 -5.00 -12.86 9.64
C GLY A 274 -5.26 -13.88 8.52
N LEU A 275 -5.18 -13.41 7.27
CA LEU A 275 -5.38 -14.23 6.07
C LEU A 275 -4.52 -13.70 4.92
N ALA A 276 -4.07 -14.60 4.05
CA ALA A 276 -3.45 -14.25 2.78
C ALA A 276 -4.50 -13.94 1.67
N PRO A 277 -4.23 -13.00 0.75
CA PRO A 277 -3.08 -12.10 0.78
C PRO A 277 -3.20 -11.10 1.92
N ILE A 278 -2.06 -10.56 2.34
CA ILE A 278 -1.93 -9.48 3.31
C ILE A 278 -3.04 -8.40 3.15
N GLY A 279 -3.57 -7.94 4.29
CA GLY A 279 -4.70 -6.99 4.35
C GLY A 279 -5.70 -7.29 5.48
N ARG A 280 -5.53 -8.44 6.16
CA ARG A 280 -6.19 -8.76 7.42
C ARG A 280 -5.17 -8.84 8.56
N PRO A 281 -5.35 -8.08 9.65
CA PRO A 281 -4.41 -8.10 10.76
C PRO A 281 -4.36 -9.41 11.52
N TRP A 282 -3.25 -9.62 12.22
CA TRP A 282 -3.11 -10.66 13.24
C TRP A 282 -3.13 -10.01 14.62
N GLU A 283 -3.84 -10.64 15.56
CA GLU A 283 -3.90 -10.18 16.94
C GLU A 283 -3.56 -11.30 17.92
N PHE A 284 -2.71 -11.00 18.90
CA PHE A 284 -2.29 -11.92 19.94
C PHE A 284 -2.46 -11.31 21.33
N ASP A 285 -2.75 -12.15 22.33
CA ASP A 285 -2.77 -11.74 23.73
C ASP A 285 -1.34 -11.59 24.27
N ALA A 286 -0.95 -10.35 24.55
CA ALA A 286 0.36 -10.00 25.09
C ALA A 286 0.34 -9.70 26.58
N THR A 287 -0.85 -9.65 27.21
CA THR A 287 -1.06 -9.10 28.57
C THR A 287 -0.08 -9.65 29.59
N GLU A 288 0.05 -10.98 29.63
CA GLU A 288 0.86 -11.69 30.62
C GLU A 288 2.33 -11.90 30.18
N ALA A 289 2.73 -11.34 29.05
CA ALA A 289 4.08 -11.45 28.49
C ALA A 289 4.89 -10.15 28.62
N ILE A 290 4.24 -9.01 28.87
CA ILE A 290 4.89 -7.70 28.97
C ILE A 290 5.72 -7.58 30.27
N ARG A 291 6.97 -7.10 30.11
CA ARG A 291 7.80 -6.60 31.22
C ARG A 291 7.83 -5.08 31.15
N PHE A 292 7.14 -4.43 32.09
CA PHE A 292 7.02 -2.98 32.08
C PHE A 292 8.31 -2.27 32.51
N GLY A 293 8.59 -1.12 31.89
CA GLY A 293 9.74 -0.28 32.21
C GLY A 293 11.09 -0.78 31.68
N GLN A 294 11.12 -1.94 31.02
CA GLN A 294 12.30 -2.54 30.41
C GLN A 294 12.13 -2.58 28.87
N PRO A 295 13.23 -2.51 28.09
CA PRO A 295 13.20 -2.74 26.64
C PRO A 295 12.76 -4.16 26.25
#